data_AF-A0A954W9X2-F1
#
_entry.id   AF-A0A954W9X2-F1
#
_cell.length_a   1.000
_cell.length_b   1.000
_cell.length_c   1.000
_cell.angle_alpha   90.00
_cell.angle_beta   90.00
_cell.angle_gamma   90.00
#
_symmetry.space_group_name_H-M   'P 1'
#
loop_
_entity.id
_entity.type
_entity.pdbx_description
1 polymer ?
#
loop_
_entity_poly.entity_id
_entity_poly.type
_entity_poly.pdbx_seq_one_letter_code
_entity_poly.pdbx_strand_id
1 'polypeptide(L)'
;MVLCLPPLIAYGWLYQRRDLIDLRVAALMVVPTLVMALPWFIAITGGEDEFAGHFFWKHNLVRFFNAFDHQEPWWFYLPVLLLGMFPCSLLFPGLGSYLFSRSAEQRQRRGAELGFFCLAVAWIVGFFSMSTCKLPTYILPALPPLSLILGKAFADTVLSTQAASWAKRFAERLANPLATFLVISAVAAIGANQVIGNRGAGAIVLAALVIAAAVALAWSPIRAA
;
A
#
# COMPACT_ATOMS: atom_id res chain seq x y z
N MET A 1 7.47 -9.54 13.01
CA MET A 1 7.75 -10.92 12.52
C MET A 1 6.54 -11.57 11.86
N VAL A 2 5.35 -11.54 12.47
CA VAL A 2 4.13 -12.18 11.92
C VAL A 2 3.76 -11.74 10.49
N LEU A 3 4.05 -10.49 10.13
CA LEU A 3 3.78 -9.97 8.78
C LEU A 3 4.82 -10.38 7.73
N CYS A 4 6.06 -10.68 8.14
CA CYS A 4 7.18 -10.90 7.23
C CYS A 4 7.44 -12.39 6.97
N LEU A 5 7.30 -13.23 8.00
CA LEU A 5 7.66 -14.65 7.91
C LEU A 5 6.79 -15.43 6.91
N PRO A 6 5.45 -15.31 6.92
CA PRO A 6 4.62 -16.15 6.03
C PRO A 6 4.84 -15.86 4.54
N PRO A 7 4.91 -14.59 4.07
CA PRO A 7 5.28 -14.30 2.69
C PRO A 7 6.67 -14.81 2.32
N LEU A 8 7.65 -14.69 3.23
CA LEU A 8 9.03 -15.14 2.99
C LEU A 8 9.11 -16.67 2.86
N ILE A 9 8.44 -17.40 3.75
CA ILE A 9 8.37 -18.87 3.71
C ILE A 9 7.64 -19.33 2.45
N ALA A 10 6.49 -18.72 2.13
CA ALA A 10 5.71 -19.04 0.93
C ALA A 10 6.53 -18.78 -0.34
N TYR A 11 7.26 -17.66 -0.40
CA TYR A 11 8.14 -17.32 -1.51
C TYR A 11 9.31 -18.31 -1.64
N GLY A 12 9.99 -18.61 -0.52
CA GLY A 12 11.08 -19.57 -0.49
C GLY A 12 10.65 -20.97 -0.93
N TRP A 13 9.44 -21.39 -0.53
CA TRP A 13 8.86 -22.67 -0.94
C TRP A 13 8.47 -22.68 -2.42
N LEU A 14 7.75 -21.67 -2.90
CA LEU A 14 7.24 -21.59 -4.28
C LEU A 14 8.36 -21.50 -5.33
N TYR A 15 9.41 -20.73 -5.02
CA TYR A 15 10.56 -20.53 -5.92
C TYR A 15 11.74 -21.45 -5.59
N GLN A 16 11.55 -22.42 -4.69
CA GLN A 16 12.58 -23.37 -4.25
C GLN A 16 13.87 -22.70 -3.73
N ARG A 17 13.75 -21.47 -3.20
CA ARG A 17 14.83 -20.70 -2.59
C ARG A 17 15.05 -21.14 -1.14
N ARG A 18 15.67 -22.32 -0.99
CA ARG A 18 15.98 -22.92 0.33
C ARG A 18 16.92 -22.06 1.18
N ASP A 19 17.74 -21.24 0.54
CA ASP A 19 18.62 -20.25 1.15
C ASP A 19 17.86 -19.20 1.98
N LEU A 20 16.67 -18.78 1.54
CA LEU A 20 15.84 -17.81 2.27
C LEU A 20 15.17 -18.37 3.53
N ILE A 21 15.11 -19.70 3.64
CA ILE A 21 14.57 -20.44 4.80
C ILE A 21 15.73 -21.07 5.59
N ASP A 22 16.98 -20.76 5.25
CA ASP A 22 18.15 -21.19 6.02
C ASP A 22 18.09 -20.58 7.43
N LEU A 23 18.46 -21.38 8.42
CA LEU A 23 18.60 -20.97 9.81
C LEU A 23 19.50 -19.74 9.94
N ARG A 24 20.51 -19.60 9.06
CA ARG A 24 21.39 -18.43 9.03
C ARG A 24 20.63 -17.14 8.70
N VAL A 25 19.80 -17.16 7.66
CA VAL A 25 18.99 -16.00 7.26
C VAL A 25 17.92 -15.70 8.31
N ALA A 26 17.28 -16.74 8.85
CA ALA A 26 16.34 -16.59 9.96
C ALA A 26 17.02 -15.95 11.19
N ALA A 27 18.22 -16.40 11.56
CA ALA A 27 19.00 -15.84 12.66
C ALA A 27 19.39 -14.38 12.40
N LEU A 28 19.81 -14.04 11.18
CA LEU A 28 20.14 -12.66 10.78
C LEU A 28 18.93 -11.70 10.91
N MET A 29 17.71 -12.21 10.78
CA MET A 29 16.49 -11.40 10.98
C MET A 29 16.05 -11.36 12.45
N VAL A 30 16.06 -12.51 13.12
CA VAL A 30 15.51 -12.65 14.48
C VAL A 30 16.48 -12.10 15.54
N VAL A 31 17.77 -12.40 15.45
CA VAL A 31 18.75 -12.01 16.48
C VAL A 31 18.83 -10.49 16.65
N PRO A 32 19.02 -9.67 15.60
CA PRO A 32 19.05 -8.21 15.79
C PRO A 32 17.73 -7.67 16.33
N THR A 33 16.59 -8.22 15.88
CA THR A 33 15.27 -7.82 16.37
C THR A 33 15.15 -8.06 17.88
N LEU A 34 15.57 -9.24 18.35
CA LEU A 34 15.53 -9.58 19.78
C LEU A 34 16.52 -8.74 20.57
N VAL A 35 17.76 -8.56 20.08
CA VAL A 35 18.78 -7.75 20.75
C VAL A 35 18.32 -6.31 20.93
N MET A 36 17.58 -5.75 19.96
CA MET A 36 17.06 -4.39 20.06
C MET A 36 15.80 -4.29 20.93
N ALA A 37 14.87 -5.24 20.82
CA ALA A 37 13.57 -5.13 21.49
C ALA A 37 13.57 -5.67 22.92
N LEU A 38 14.24 -6.80 23.14
CA LEU A 38 14.14 -7.58 24.37
C LEU A 38 14.63 -6.83 25.62
N PRO A 39 15.72 -6.03 25.59
CA PRO A 39 16.19 -5.32 26.78
C PRO A 39 15.12 -4.40 27.38
N TRP A 40 14.37 -3.68 26.54
CA TRP A 40 13.30 -2.80 27.00
C TRP A 40 12.13 -3.59 27.60
N PHE A 41 11.73 -4.70 26.95
CA PHE A 41 10.66 -5.57 27.47
C PHE A 41 11.03 -6.21 28.81
N ILE A 42 12.28 -6.64 28.98
CA ILE A 42 12.77 -7.18 30.28
C ILE A 42 12.73 -6.09 31.34
N ALA A 43 13.19 -4.87 31.04
CA ALA A 43 13.22 -3.78 32.00
C ALA A 43 11.82 -3.38 32.49
N ILE A 44 10.84 -3.25 31.58
CA ILE A 44 9.47 -2.87 31.97
C ILE A 44 8.74 -3.99 32.70
N THR A 45 8.93 -5.26 32.30
CA THR A 45 8.29 -6.40 32.98
C THR A 45 8.88 -6.66 34.36
N GLY A 46 10.12 -6.28 34.62
CA GLY A 46 10.70 -6.28 35.97
C GLY A 46 10.26 -5.11 36.85
N GLY A 47 9.69 -4.04 36.27
CA GLY A 47 9.19 -2.87 37.00
C GLY A 47 7.67 -2.85 37.18
N GLU A 48 6.92 -3.50 36.28
CA GLU A 48 5.45 -3.52 36.26
C GLU A 48 4.93 -4.94 35.98
N ASP A 49 4.50 -5.64 37.03
CA ASP A 49 4.14 -7.06 36.97
C ASP A 49 2.97 -7.37 36.01
N GLU A 50 2.01 -6.44 35.88
CA GLU A 50 0.84 -6.63 35.01
C GLU A 50 1.14 -6.37 33.52
N PHE A 51 2.27 -5.72 33.20
CA PHE A 51 2.56 -5.26 31.84
C PHE A 51 2.56 -6.40 30.82
N ALA A 52 3.20 -7.53 31.15
CA ALA A 52 3.34 -8.66 30.22
C ALA A 52 1.97 -9.23 29.80
N GLY A 53 1.08 -9.47 30.77
CA GLY A 53 -0.27 -9.95 30.50
C GLY A 53 -1.11 -8.90 29.76
N HIS A 54 -1.01 -7.64 30.15
CA HIS A 54 -1.77 -6.57 29.49
C HIS A 54 -1.34 -6.39 28.02
N PHE A 55 -0.04 -6.31 27.76
CA PHE A 55 0.49 -6.05 26.43
C PHE A 55 0.39 -7.28 25.52
N PHE A 56 1.00 -8.41 25.88
CA PHE A 56 1.09 -9.59 24.99
C PHE A 56 -0.22 -10.37 24.90
N TRP A 57 -0.97 -10.49 26.00
CA TRP A 57 -2.22 -11.24 25.99
C TRP A 57 -3.39 -10.36 25.57
N LYS A 58 -3.74 -9.35 26.38
CA LYS A 58 -4.96 -8.55 26.17
C LYS A 58 -4.90 -7.69 24.89
N HIS A 59 -3.81 -6.97 24.69
CA HIS A 59 -3.72 -6.02 23.57
C HIS A 59 -3.30 -6.62 22.22
N ASN A 60 -2.67 -7.79 22.20
CA ASN A 60 -2.32 -8.49 20.96
C ASN A 60 -3.28 -9.65 20.67
N LEU A 61 -3.29 -10.68 21.52
CA LEU A 61 -4.06 -11.90 21.24
C LEU A 61 -5.58 -11.68 21.39
N VAL A 62 -6.03 -11.13 22.52
CA VAL A 62 -7.47 -10.93 22.76
C VAL A 62 -8.04 -9.91 21.77
N ARG A 63 -7.36 -8.79 21.49
CA ARG A 63 -7.82 -7.85 20.45
C ARG A 63 -7.88 -8.48 19.05
N PHE A 64 -6.99 -9.42 18.73
CA PHE A 64 -7.01 -10.09 17.43
C PHE A 64 -8.21 -11.03 17.30
N PHE A 65 -8.51 -11.84 18.32
CA PHE A 65 -9.57 -12.86 18.24
C PHE A 65 -10.94 -12.38 18.75
N ASN A 66 -10.99 -11.65 19.85
CA ASN A 66 -12.21 -11.27 20.57
C ASN A 66 -12.16 -9.79 20.97
N ALA A 67 -12.22 -8.90 19.98
CA ALA A 67 -12.12 -7.47 20.22
C ALA A 67 -13.34 -6.93 20.98
N PHE A 68 -13.10 -6.10 21.99
CA PHE A 68 -14.16 -5.41 22.72
C PHE A 68 -14.57 -4.07 22.07
N ASP A 69 -13.85 -3.67 21.02
CA ASP A 69 -14.00 -2.37 20.36
C ASP A 69 -13.48 -2.43 18.91
N HIS A 70 -13.93 -1.51 18.05
CA HIS A 70 -13.59 -1.42 16.61
C HIS A 70 -13.82 -2.75 15.86
N GLN A 71 -14.98 -3.36 16.08
CA GLN A 71 -15.39 -4.57 15.37
C GLN A 71 -15.93 -4.20 13.99
N GLU A 72 -15.22 -4.65 12.96
CA GLU A 72 -15.53 -4.33 11.57
C GLU A 72 -15.58 -5.61 10.73
N PRO A 73 -16.34 -5.64 9.62
CA PRO A 73 -16.47 -6.82 8.78
C PRO A 73 -15.14 -7.25 8.14
N TRP A 74 -15.05 -8.50 7.69
CA TRP A 74 -13.82 -9.05 7.07
C TRP A 74 -13.37 -8.30 5.81
N TRP A 75 -14.31 -7.67 5.08
CA TRP A 75 -14.07 -6.89 3.88
C TRP A 75 -13.72 -5.41 4.15
N PHE A 76 -13.61 -4.98 5.41
CA PHE A 76 -13.33 -3.60 5.83
C PHE A 76 -12.15 -2.95 5.10
N TYR A 77 -11.06 -3.69 4.87
CA TYR A 77 -9.86 -3.15 4.22
C TYR A 77 -9.99 -2.92 2.72
N LEU A 78 -11.02 -3.47 2.06
CA LEU A 78 -11.22 -3.27 0.62
C LEU A 78 -11.51 -1.80 0.28
N PRO A 79 -12.56 -1.14 0.85
CA PRO A 79 -12.78 0.28 0.64
C PRO A 79 -11.64 1.15 1.21
N VAL A 80 -11.02 0.76 2.33
CA VAL A 80 -9.89 1.50 2.92
C VAL A 80 -8.69 1.52 1.97
N LEU A 81 -8.36 0.41 1.32
CA LEU A 81 -7.28 0.36 0.32
C LEU A 81 -7.61 1.17 -0.93
N LEU A 82 -8.86 1.09 -1.42
CA LEU A 82 -9.28 1.86 -2.60
C LEU A 82 -9.18 3.37 -2.35
N LEU A 83 -9.55 3.83 -1.16
CA LEU A 83 -9.45 5.24 -0.77
C LEU A 83 -8.00 5.63 -0.43
N GLY A 84 -7.30 4.81 0.34
CA GLY A 84 -5.91 5.07 0.76
C GLY A 84 -4.91 5.05 -0.39
N MET A 85 -5.23 4.35 -1.48
CA MET A 85 -4.46 4.36 -2.72
C MET A 85 -5.06 5.24 -3.80
N PHE A 86 -6.15 5.95 -3.54
CA PHE A 86 -6.61 6.94 -4.50
C PHE A 86 -5.53 8.01 -4.67
N PRO A 87 -5.10 8.36 -5.89
CA PRO A 87 -5.73 8.06 -7.17
C PRO A 87 -5.31 6.74 -7.85
N CYS A 88 -4.20 6.14 -7.44
CA CYS A 88 -3.63 4.93 -8.02
C CYS A 88 -4.58 3.71 -7.98
N SER A 89 -5.59 3.69 -7.11
CA SER A 89 -6.61 2.65 -7.07
C SER A 89 -7.40 2.50 -8.37
N LEU A 90 -7.48 3.55 -9.20
CA LEU A 90 -8.08 3.47 -10.54
C LEU A 90 -7.32 2.53 -11.50
N LEU A 91 -6.06 2.20 -11.19
CA LEU A 91 -5.26 1.27 -11.96
C LEU A 91 -5.50 -0.19 -11.55
N PHE A 92 -6.25 -0.47 -10.48
CA PHE A 92 -6.48 -1.84 -9.98
C PHE A 92 -7.13 -2.78 -10.99
N PRO A 93 -8.13 -2.36 -11.82
CA PRO A 93 -8.66 -3.22 -12.87
C PRO A 93 -7.59 -3.64 -13.89
N GLY A 94 -6.72 -2.68 -14.29
CA GLY A 94 -5.59 -2.94 -15.18
C GLY A 94 -4.56 -3.86 -14.53
N LEU A 95 -4.29 -3.67 -13.23
CA LEU A 95 -3.42 -4.56 -12.46
C LEU A 95 -3.95 -5.99 -12.44
N GLY A 96 -5.26 -6.18 -12.19
CA GLY A 96 -5.89 -7.51 -12.25
C GLY A 96 -5.70 -8.16 -13.62
N SER A 97 -5.94 -7.41 -14.69
CA SER A 97 -5.74 -7.91 -16.06
C SER A 97 -4.28 -8.33 -16.32
N TYR A 98 -3.30 -7.57 -15.79
CA TYR A 98 -1.88 -7.88 -15.92
C TYR A 98 -1.45 -9.10 -15.13
N LEU A 99 -1.89 -9.23 -13.86
CA LEU A 99 -1.53 -10.36 -12.99
C LEU A 99 -2.15 -11.68 -13.47
N PHE A 100 -3.42 -11.66 -13.89
CA PHE A 100 -4.17 -12.86 -14.29
C PHE A 100 -4.07 -13.19 -15.78
N SER A 101 -3.35 -12.39 -16.56
CA SER A 101 -3.17 -12.66 -17.99
C SER A 101 -2.43 -13.97 -18.26
N ARG A 102 -2.99 -14.74 -19.19
CA ARG A 102 -2.42 -15.99 -19.71
C ARG A 102 -1.45 -15.80 -20.87
N SER A 103 -1.11 -14.56 -21.25
CA SER A 103 -0.10 -14.30 -22.28
C SER A 103 1.28 -14.82 -21.84
N ALA A 104 1.97 -15.54 -22.73
CA ALA A 104 3.32 -16.02 -22.47
C ALA A 104 4.32 -14.86 -22.28
N GLU A 105 4.18 -13.80 -23.07
CA GLU A 105 4.99 -12.58 -22.96
C GLU A 105 4.82 -11.90 -21.59
N GLN A 106 3.57 -11.73 -21.15
CA GLN A 106 3.31 -11.11 -19.84
C GLN A 106 3.74 -12.02 -18.69
N ARG A 107 3.63 -13.35 -18.84
CA ARG A 107 4.19 -14.30 -17.86
C ARG A 107 5.70 -14.13 -17.70
N GLN A 108 6.45 -13.98 -18.79
CA GLN A 108 7.89 -13.78 -18.75
C GLN A 108 8.28 -12.45 -18.09
N ARG A 109 7.44 -11.41 -18.22
CA ARG A 109 7.67 -10.10 -17.58
C ARG A 109 7.40 -10.08 -16.07
N ARG A 110 6.61 -11.03 -15.56
CA ARG A 110 6.30 -11.19 -14.13
C ARG A 110 7.38 -12.01 -13.43
N GLY A 111 8.45 -11.33 -13.02
CA GLY A 111 9.56 -11.94 -12.28
C GLY A 111 9.19 -12.40 -10.86
N ALA A 112 10.08 -13.18 -10.24
CA ALA A 112 9.87 -13.76 -8.91
C ALA A 112 9.59 -12.71 -7.82
N GLU A 113 10.30 -11.57 -7.86
CA GLU A 113 10.12 -10.47 -6.90
C GLU A 113 8.70 -9.90 -6.89
N LEU A 114 8.04 -9.85 -8.06
CA LEU A 114 6.64 -9.43 -8.14
C LEU A 114 5.74 -10.41 -7.38
N GLY A 115 6.03 -11.71 -7.49
CA GLY A 115 5.35 -12.76 -6.73
C GLY A 115 5.52 -12.59 -5.22
N PHE A 116 6.73 -12.23 -4.75
CA PHE A 116 6.95 -11.90 -3.35
C PHE A 116 6.09 -10.73 -2.88
N PHE A 117 6.04 -9.63 -3.64
CA PHE A 117 5.19 -8.49 -3.28
C PHE A 117 3.71 -8.84 -3.27
N CYS A 118 3.23 -9.64 -4.23
CA CYS A 118 1.85 -10.12 -4.24
C CYS A 118 1.54 -10.96 -2.99
N LEU A 119 2.43 -11.88 -2.61
CA LEU A 119 2.30 -12.68 -1.38
C LEU A 119 2.30 -11.79 -0.14
N ALA A 120 3.17 -10.78 -0.08
CA ALA A 120 3.24 -9.85 1.04
C ALA A 120 1.95 -9.03 1.19
N VAL A 121 1.45 -8.43 0.09
CA VAL A 121 0.18 -7.68 0.11
C VAL A 121 -0.98 -8.60 0.49
N ALA A 122 -1.09 -9.77 -0.14
CA ALA A 122 -2.17 -10.71 0.14
C ALA A 122 -2.15 -11.17 1.61
N TRP A 123 -0.96 -11.44 2.17
CA TRP A 123 -0.82 -11.81 3.57
C TRP A 123 -1.17 -10.68 4.52
N ILE A 124 -0.67 -9.46 4.29
CA ILE A 124 -0.94 -8.32 5.19
C ILE A 124 -2.45 -8.01 5.20
N VAL A 125 -3.07 -7.94 4.02
CA VAL A 125 -4.50 -7.69 3.90
C VAL A 125 -5.30 -8.82 4.53
N GLY A 126 -4.96 -10.08 4.22
CA GLY A 126 -5.63 -11.26 4.79
C GLY A 126 -5.50 -11.33 6.31
N PHE A 127 -4.29 -11.13 6.84
CA PHE A 127 -4.00 -11.16 8.27
C PHE A 127 -4.85 -10.15 9.05
N PHE A 128 -4.88 -8.89 8.61
CA PHE A 128 -5.68 -7.88 9.28
C PHE A 128 -7.18 -8.04 9.01
N SER A 129 -7.58 -8.54 7.84
CA SER A 129 -8.99 -8.89 7.57
C SER A 129 -9.52 -9.99 8.51
N MET A 130 -8.67 -10.91 8.95
CA MET A 130 -9.00 -11.94 9.92
C MET A 130 -9.08 -11.42 11.37
N SER A 131 -8.45 -10.28 11.68
CA SER A 131 -8.51 -9.67 13.03
C SER A 131 -9.90 -9.14 13.34
N THR A 132 -10.42 -9.39 14.54
CA THR A 132 -11.71 -8.84 15.00
C THR A 132 -11.63 -7.34 15.25
N CYS A 133 -10.52 -6.83 15.81
CA CYS A 133 -10.27 -5.40 15.98
C CYS A 133 -9.61 -4.83 14.71
N LYS A 134 -10.24 -3.85 14.05
CA LYS A 134 -9.72 -3.26 12.80
C LYS A 134 -9.66 -1.74 12.88
N LEU A 135 -8.48 -1.18 12.59
CA LEU A 135 -8.30 0.25 12.34
C LEU A 135 -7.85 0.47 10.89
N PRO A 136 -8.24 1.58 10.23
CA PRO A 136 -7.81 1.90 8.87
C PRO A 136 -6.28 1.91 8.69
N THR A 137 -5.55 2.37 9.70
CA THR A 137 -4.09 2.51 9.67
C THR A 137 -3.33 1.19 9.70
N TYR A 138 -3.96 0.08 10.09
CA TYR A 138 -3.28 -1.22 10.15
C TYR A 138 -2.83 -1.74 8.79
N ILE A 139 -3.47 -1.27 7.70
CA ILE A 139 -3.17 -1.72 6.34
C ILE A 139 -1.97 -1.00 5.71
N LEU A 140 -1.45 0.07 6.34
CA LEU A 140 -0.36 0.88 5.81
C LEU A 140 0.87 0.07 5.35
N PRO A 141 1.30 -1.01 6.04
CA PRO A 141 2.43 -1.82 5.58
C PRO A 141 2.21 -2.49 4.21
N ALA A 142 0.97 -2.64 3.74
CA ALA A 142 0.66 -3.18 2.42
C ALA A 142 0.87 -2.16 1.29
N LEU A 143 0.87 -0.85 1.59
CA LEU A 143 0.91 0.20 0.56
C LEU A 143 2.24 0.26 -0.23
N PRO A 144 3.43 0.13 0.40
CA PRO A 144 4.69 0.11 -0.35
C PRO A 144 4.79 -1.05 -1.35
N PRO A 145 4.60 -2.33 -0.98
CA PRO A 145 4.67 -3.42 -1.96
C PRO A 145 3.57 -3.32 -3.02
N LEU A 146 2.37 -2.84 -2.67
CA LEU A 146 1.30 -2.64 -3.65
C LEU A 146 1.66 -1.55 -4.68
N SER A 147 2.31 -0.47 -4.24
CA SER A 147 2.84 0.57 -5.14
C SER A 147 3.89 0.02 -6.09
N LEU A 148 4.78 -0.87 -5.63
CA LEU A 148 5.78 -1.53 -6.49
C LEU A 148 5.14 -2.43 -7.55
N ILE A 149 4.11 -3.21 -7.16
CA ILE A 149 3.35 -4.05 -8.08
C ILE A 149 2.68 -3.19 -9.16
N LEU A 150 2.01 -2.10 -8.76
CA LEU A 150 1.36 -1.17 -9.69
C LEU A 150 2.36 -0.51 -10.63
N GLY A 151 3.49 -0.05 -10.11
CA GLY A 151 4.56 0.55 -10.91
C GLY A 151 5.11 -0.41 -11.95
N LYS A 152 5.34 -1.68 -11.58
CA LYS A 152 5.78 -2.71 -12.52
C LYS A 152 4.73 -3.01 -13.60
N ALA A 153 3.46 -3.18 -13.20
CA ALA A 153 2.37 -3.42 -14.13
C ALA A 153 2.20 -2.26 -15.10
N PHE A 154 2.29 -1.02 -14.61
CA PHE A 154 2.22 0.19 -15.42
C PHE A 154 3.39 0.27 -16.41
N ALA A 155 4.63 0.03 -15.97
CA ALA A 155 5.79 0.03 -16.84
C ALA A 155 5.69 -1.03 -17.95
N ASP A 156 5.29 -2.24 -17.61
CA ASP A 156 5.21 -3.35 -18.59
C ASP A 156 4.07 -3.21 -19.59
N THR A 157 3.00 -2.48 -19.26
CA THR A 157 1.79 -2.40 -20.10
C THR A 157 1.67 -1.06 -20.82
N VAL A 158 1.95 0.04 -20.12
CA VAL A 158 1.79 1.41 -20.64
C VAL A 158 3.06 1.91 -21.28
N LEU A 159 4.23 1.65 -20.67
CA LEU A 159 5.50 2.18 -21.15
C LEU A 159 6.18 1.28 -22.21
N SER A 160 5.76 0.02 -22.37
CA SER A 160 6.29 -0.87 -23.42
C SER A 160 5.58 -0.66 -24.77
N THR A 161 6.37 -0.45 -25.82
CA THR A 161 6.06 0.30 -27.06
C THR A 161 5.11 -0.36 -28.08
N GLN A 162 4.36 -1.43 -27.77
CA GLN A 162 3.39 -2.04 -28.71
C GLN A 162 1.97 -2.27 -28.17
N ALA A 163 1.73 -2.22 -26.85
CA ALA A 163 0.39 -2.22 -26.25
C ALA A 163 -0.21 -0.80 -26.10
N ALA A 164 0.43 0.17 -26.75
CA ALA A 164 0.31 1.60 -26.54
C ALA A 164 -0.98 2.25 -27.10
N SER A 165 -1.91 1.50 -27.70
CA SER A 165 -3.13 2.09 -28.29
C SER A 165 -4.34 2.07 -27.34
N TRP A 166 -4.53 1.02 -26.54
CA TRP A 166 -5.69 0.89 -25.64
C TRP A 166 -5.38 1.38 -24.22
N ALA A 167 -4.20 1.03 -23.69
CA ALA A 167 -3.76 1.44 -22.35
C ALA A 167 -3.41 2.94 -22.31
N LYS A 168 -2.87 3.50 -23.40
CA LYS A 168 -2.65 4.94 -23.54
C LYS A 168 -3.98 5.70 -23.63
N ARG A 169 -4.97 5.18 -24.38
CA ARG A 169 -6.34 5.75 -24.40
C ARG A 169 -7.04 5.66 -23.05
N PHE A 170 -6.81 4.61 -22.25
CA PHE A 170 -7.36 4.48 -20.89
C PHE A 170 -6.62 5.40 -19.89
N ALA A 171 -5.29 5.47 -19.96
CA ALA A 171 -4.48 6.37 -19.16
C ALA A 171 -4.75 7.85 -19.49
N GLU A 172 -4.90 8.23 -20.76
CA GLU A 172 -5.31 9.58 -21.19
C GLU A 172 -6.77 9.87 -20.78
N ARG A 173 -7.68 8.88 -20.90
CA ARG A 173 -9.08 9.02 -20.44
C ARG A 173 -9.23 9.06 -18.92
N LEU A 174 -8.29 8.54 -18.14
CA LEU A 174 -8.33 8.61 -16.67
C LEU A 174 -7.46 9.72 -16.09
N ALA A 175 -6.33 10.08 -16.71
CA ALA A 175 -5.52 11.21 -16.29
C ALA A 175 -6.32 12.51 -16.33
N ASN A 176 -7.21 12.69 -17.30
CA ASN A 176 -8.07 13.87 -17.40
C ASN A 176 -9.09 14.00 -16.25
N PRO A 177 -9.96 13.01 -15.97
CA PRO A 177 -10.90 13.06 -14.85
C PRO A 177 -10.22 12.93 -13.49
N LEU A 178 -9.06 12.27 -13.39
CA LEU A 178 -8.27 12.18 -12.16
C LEU A 178 -7.61 13.50 -11.81
N ALA A 179 -6.97 14.17 -12.79
CA ALA A 179 -6.49 15.54 -12.62
C ALA A 179 -7.65 16.48 -12.28
N THR A 180 -8.80 16.32 -12.96
CA THR A 180 -10.02 17.09 -12.67
C THR A 180 -10.53 16.84 -11.24
N PHE A 181 -10.55 15.59 -10.78
CA PHE A 181 -11.00 15.23 -9.44
C PHE A 181 -10.02 15.70 -8.35
N LEU A 182 -8.71 15.61 -8.59
CA LEU A 182 -7.69 16.14 -7.68
C LEU A 182 -7.77 17.66 -7.58
N VAL A 183 -8.04 18.34 -8.70
CA VAL A 183 -8.32 19.79 -8.73
C VAL A 183 -9.61 20.12 -7.97
N ILE A 184 -10.70 19.38 -8.19
CA ILE A 184 -11.98 19.59 -7.46
C ILE A 184 -11.80 19.33 -5.96
N SER A 185 -11.06 18.29 -5.58
CA SER A 185 -10.80 17.93 -4.19
C SER A 185 -9.91 18.96 -3.49
N ALA A 186 -8.90 19.50 -4.20
CA ALA A 186 -8.10 20.62 -3.72
C ALA A 186 -8.95 21.88 -3.53
N VAL A 187 -9.84 22.19 -4.48
CA VAL A 187 -10.78 23.32 -4.40
C VAL A 187 -11.77 23.15 -3.25
N ALA A 188 -12.30 21.94 -3.02
CA ALA A 188 -13.21 21.64 -1.92
C ALA A 188 -12.52 21.75 -0.54
N ALA A 189 -11.27 21.29 -0.43
CA ALA A 189 -10.46 21.46 0.78
C ALA A 189 -10.13 22.94 1.07
N ILE A 190 -9.89 23.75 0.02
CA ILE A 190 -9.73 25.20 0.12
C ILE A 190 -11.04 25.87 0.59
N GLY A 191 -12.19 25.46 0.05
CA GLY A 191 -13.51 25.96 0.44
C GLY A 191 -13.87 25.63 1.87
N ALA A 192 -13.61 24.40 2.31
CA ALA A 192 -13.80 23.99 3.70
C ALA A 192 -12.94 24.82 4.66
N ASN A 193 -11.68 25.12 4.30
CA ASN A 193 -10.79 25.93 5.13
C ASN A 193 -11.20 27.43 5.20
N GLN A 194 -11.84 27.95 4.14
CA GLN A 194 -12.41 29.32 4.12
C GLN A 194 -13.66 29.45 5.00
N VAL A 195 -14.53 28.42 5.02
CA VAL A 195 -15.73 28.38 5.88
C VAL A 195 -15.35 28.20 7.36
N ILE A 196 -14.22 27.56 7.65
CA ILE A 196 -13.70 27.30 9.01
C ILE A 196 -12.88 28.49 9.57
N GLY A 197 -12.67 29.56 8.78
CA GLY A 197 -12.27 30.86 9.32
C GLY A 197 -10.81 31.01 9.75
N ASN A 198 -9.84 30.43 9.00
CA ASN A 198 -8.42 30.65 9.26
C ASN A 198 -7.77 31.55 8.18
N ARG A 199 -7.42 32.79 8.56
CA ARG A 199 -6.80 33.79 7.66
C ARG A 199 -5.33 33.45 7.39
N GLY A 200 -5.06 32.76 6.28
CA GLY A 200 -3.71 32.49 5.76
C GLY A 200 -3.63 32.70 4.25
N ALA A 201 -3.88 33.93 3.78
CA ALA A 201 -4.12 34.24 2.36
C ALA A 201 -2.91 34.11 1.41
N GLY A 202 -1.67 34.01 1.90
CA GLY A 202 -0.47 33.91 1.03
C GLY A 202 -0.15 32.50 0.52
N ALA A 203 -0.40 31.47 1.34
CA ALA A 203 -0.02 30.09 1.02
C ALA A 203 -0.95 29.46 -0.04
N ILE A 204 -2.20 29.91 -0.11
CA ILE A 204 -3.22 29.42 -1.04
C ILE A 204 -2.95 29.95 -2.46
N VAL A 205 -2.49 31.19 -2.60
CA VAL A 205 -2.14 31.77 -3.91
C VAL A 205 -0.91 31.08 -4.50
N LEU A 206 0.08 30.75 -3.66
CA LEU A 206 1.27 30.00 -4.09
C LEU A 206 0.94 28.55 -4.49
N ALA A 207 0.07 27.87 -3.74
CA ALA A 207 -0.41 26.53 -4.09
C ALA A 207 -1.25 26.54 -5.38
N ALA A 208 -2.10 27.55 -5.58
CA ALA A 208 -2.90 27.72 -6.79
C ALA A 208 -2.04 27.99 -8.03
N LEU A 209 -0.94 28.75 -7.90
CA LEU A 209 -0.01 28.99 -9.02
C LEU A 209 0.79 27.74 -9.39
N VAL A 210 1.21 26.93 -8.41
CA VAL A 210 1.89 25.64 -8.64
C VAL A 210 0.96 24.63 -9.31
N ILE A 211 -0.31 24.58 -8.89
CA ILE A 211 -1.34 23.75 -9.52
C ILE A 211 -1.64 24.25 -10.95
N ALA A 212 -1.76 25.56 -11.16
CA ALA A 212 -1.97 26.14 -12.48
C ALA A 212 -0.80 25.88 -13.44
N ALA A 213 0.44 25.94 -12.96
CA ALA A 213 1.64 25.61 -13.75
C ALA A 213 1.74 24.11 -14.06
N ALA A 214 1.41 23.24 -13.11
CA ALA A 214 1.36 21.80 -13.32
C ALA A 214 0.26 21.41 -14.34
N VAL A 215 -0.88 22.08 -14.28
CA VAL A 215 -1.98 21.93 -15.25
C VAL A 215 -1.56 22.45 -16.63
N ALA A 216 -0.91 23.61 -16.73
CA ALA A 216 -0.48 24.18 -18.00
C ALA A 216 0.62 23.34 -18.70
N LEU A 217 1.58 22.81 -17.94
CA LEU A 217 2.64 21.92 -18.46
C LEU A 217 2.11 20.53 -18.82
N ALA A 218 1.10 20.03 -18.10
CA ALA A 218 0.39 18.79 -18.45
C ALA A 218 -0.55 18.96 -19.67
N TRP A 219 -0.98 20.19 -19.96
CA TRP A 219 -1.91 20.51 -21.05
C TRP A 219 -1.28 21.10 -22.31
N SER A 220 0.01 21.48 -22.34
CA SER A 220 0.62 21.92 -23.60
C SER A 220 0.69 20.72 -24.54
N PRO A 221 -0.21 20.61 -25.52
CA PRO A 221 -0.15 19.48 -26.42
C PRO A 221 1.09 19.72 -27.28
N ILE A 222 1.92 18.70 -27.45
CA ILE A 222 2.86 18.64 -28.57
C ILE A 222 1.98 18.59 -29.83
N ARG A 223 1.50 19.76 -30.24
CA ARG A 223 0.88 20.05 -31.52
C ARG A 223 1.94 20.78 -32.32
N ALA A 224 2.68 20.03 -33.12
CA ALA A 224 3.08 20.45 -34.46
C ALA A 224 3.96 19.37 -35.10
N ALA A 225 3.59 19.04 -36.34
CA ALA A 225 4.35 18.32 -37.37
C ALA A 225 4.50 16.80 -37.20
#